data_AF-A0A2G9MG54-F1
#
_entry.id   AF-A0A2G9MG54-F1
#
_cell.length_a   1.000
_cell.length_b   1.000
_cell.length_c   1.000
_cell.angle_alpha   90.00
_cell.angle_beta   90.00
_cell.angle_gamma   90.00
#
_symmetry.space_group_name_H-M   'P 1'
#
loop_
_entity.id
_entity.type
_entity.pdbx_description
1 polymer ?
#
loop_
_entity_poly.entity_id
_entity_poly.type
_entity_poly.pdbx_seq_one_letter_code
_entity_poly.pdbx_strand_id
1 'polypeptide(L)'
;MRLKDKLSELSRTYNEMEKEARSILKKIKPKVKSITDAQIVHSLTEKKDFYWKHDLSKLKMLAEKYQISLSKLKKVLEKYAGIDKSLLKFVPELEKLGLKDISFGPRTLLIASGNKKSNMVIYPRKSQLNIKVYPEFNEEENWTKDFEKFAEELKNKIKILTEKEI
;
A
#
# COMPACT_ATOMS: atom_id res chain seq x y z
N MET A 1 11.56 9.63 -13.87
CA MET A 1 10.31 9.89 -13.12
C MET A 1 10.61 9.82 -11.63
N ARG A 2 10.29 10.89 -10.89
CA ARG A 2 10.71 11.08 -9.50
C ARG A 2 10.02 10.07 -8.59
N LEU A 3 10.66 9.70 -7.47
CA LEU A 3 10.09 8.77 -6.48
C LEU A 3 8.74 9.28 -5.95
N LYS A 4 8.60 10.60 -5.77
CA LYS A 4 7.34 11.26 -5.43
C LYS A 4 6.21 10.97 -6.39
N ASP A 5 6.48 11.03 -7.69
CA ASP A 5 5.48 10.81 -8.73
C ASP A 5 5.07 9.33 -8.74
N LYS A 6 6.04 8.42 -8.56
CA LYS A 6 5.78 6.97 -8.49
C LYS A 6 4.91 6.61 -7.30
N LEU A 7 5.18 7.19 -6.14
CA LEU A 7 4.37 6.96 -4.93
C LEU A 7 2.96 7.53 -5.06
N SER A 8 2.84 8.71 -5.68
CA SER A 8 1.54 9.32 -5.97
C SER A 8 0.75 8.47 -6.97
N GLU A 9 1.41 7.96 -8.01
CA GLU A 9 0.81 7.05 -8.98
C GLU A 9 0.40 5.73 -8.32
N LEU A 10 1.25 5.12 -7.49
CA LEU A 10 0.94 3.91 -6.73
C LEU A 10 -0.36 4.08 -5.92
N SER A 11 -0.50 5.21 -5.22
CA SER A 11 -1.70 5.51 -4.42
C SER A 11 -2.93 5.75 -5.28
N ARG A 12 -2.78 6.42 -6.44
CA ARG A 12 -3.89 6.60 -7.40
C ARG A 12 -4.34 5.24 -7.95
N THR A 13 -3.41 4.39 -8.33
CA THR A 13 -3.67 3.05 -8.86
C THR A 13 -4.27 2.13 -7.80
N TYR A 14 -3.85 2.22 -6.54
CA TYR A 14 -4.50 1.52 -5.41
C TYR A 14 -5.98 1.93 -5.28
N ASN A 15 -6.28 3.23 -5.30
CA ASN A 15 -7.66 3.71 -5.20
C ASN A 15 -8.52 3.26 -6.38
N GLU A 16 -7.94 3.23 -7.59
CA GLU A 16 -8.62 2.71 -8.78
C GLU A 16 -8.91 1.21 -8.66
N MET A 17 -7.95 0.44 -8.16
CA MET A 17 -8.09 -0.99 -7.89
C MET A 17 -9.19 -1.26 -6.86
N GLU A 18 -9.22 -0.52 -5.76
CA GLU A 18 -10.26 -0.65 -4.72
C GLU A 18 -11.66 -0.33 -5.27
N LYS A 19 -11.78 0.75 -6.05
CA LYS A 19 -13.05 1.10 -6.71
C LYS A 19 -13.54 -0.01 -7.63
N GLU A 20 -12.64 -0.61 -8.41
CA GLU A 20 -13.00 -1.70 -9.31
C GLU A 20 -13.38 -2.98 -8.54
N ALA A 21 -12.65 -3.34 -7.49
CA ALA A 21 -12.99 -4.46 -6.62
C ALA A 21 -14.39 -4.29 -6.00
N ARG A 22 -14.71 -3.09 -5.48
CA ARG A 22 -16.03 -2.77 -4.94
C ARG A 22 -17.13 -2.81 -6.02
N SER A 23 -16.83 -2.39 -7.25
CA SER A 23 -17.75 -2.52 -8.40
C SER A 23 -18.08 -3.98 -8.70
N ILE A 24 -17.08 -4.86 -8.69
CA ILE A 24 -17.26 -6.30 -8.87
C ILE A 24 -18.13 -6.89 -7.75
N LEU A 25 -17.87 -6.54 -6.48
CA LEU A 25 -18.68 -6.98 -5.34
C LEU A 25 -20.15 -6.57 -5.48
N LYS A 26 -20.42 -5.34 -5.94
CA LYS A 26 -21.80 -4.87 -6.22
C LYS A 26 -22.49 -5.68 -7.30
N LYS A 27 -21.77 -6.16 -8.31
CA LYS A 27 -22.30 -7.04 -9.36
C LYS A 27 -22.54 -8.47 -8.86
N ILE A 28 -21.72 -8.95 -7.92
CA ILE A 28 -21.84 -10.29 -7.32
C ILE A 28 -23.03 -10.34 -6.35
N LYS A 29 -23.18 -9.32 -5.48
CA LYS A 29 -24.16 -9.28 -4.39
C LYS A 29 -25.58 -9.74 -4.77
N PRO A 30 -26.23 -9.26 -5.86
CA PRO A 30 -27.58 -9.69 -6.22
C PRO A 30 -27.66 -11.11 -6.78
N LYS A 31 -26.53 -11.72 -7.17
CA LYS A 31 -26.47 -13.07 -7.74
C LYS A 31 -26.27 -14.15 -6.68
N VAL A 32 -25.94 -13.76 -5.44
CA VAL A 32 -25.58 -14.68 -4.36
C VAL A 32 -26.77 -15.58 -4.00
N LYS A 33 -26.53 -16.90 -4.05
CA LYS A 33 -27.55 -17.91 -3.70
C LYS A 33 -27.26 -18.69 -2.41
N SER A 34 -26.00 -18.71 -1.97
CA SER A 34 -25.56 -19.49 -0.80
C SER A 34 -25.18 -18.60 0.38
N ILE A 35 -25.43 -19.09 1.59
CA ILE A 35 -25.07 -18.40 2.85
C ILE A 35 -23.56 -18.17 2.93
N THR A 36 -22.75 -19.16 2.54
CA THR A 36 -21.28 -19.06 2.53
C THR A 36 -20.79 -17.92 1.64
N ASP A 37 -21.32 -17.81 0.42
CA ASP A 37 -20.94 -16.70 -0.47
C ASP A 37 -21.40 -15.35 0.09
N ALA A 38 -22.58 -15.29 0.72
CA ALA A 38 -23.10 -14.07 1.34
C ALA A 38 -22.18 -13.59 2.48
N GLN A 39 -21.68 -14.50 3.31
CA GLN A 39 -20.70 -14.20 4.36
C GLN A 39 -19.40 -13.67 3.78
N ILE A 40 -18.91 -14.25 2.68
CA ILE A 40 -17.70 -13.76 1.99
C ILE A 40 -17.94 -12.35 1.43
N VAL A 41 -19.06 -12.13 0.72
CA VAL A 41 -19.39 -10.81 0.16
C VAL A 41 -19.53 -9.77 1.26
N HIS A 42 -20.19 -10.11 2.37
CA HIS A 42 -20.33 -9.22 3.51
C HIS A 42 -18.97 -8.85 4.10
N SER A 43 -18.12 -9.85 4.39
CA SER A 43 -16.75 -9.64 4.88
C SER A 43 -15.91 -8.75 3.96
N LEU A 44 -15.99 -8.96 2.64
CA LEU A 44 -15.26 -8.15 1.66
C LEU A 44 -15.83 -6.72 1.52
N THR A 45 -17.11 -6.51 1.84
CA THR A 45 -17.75 -5.19 1.74
C THR A 45 -17.44 -4.32 2.96
N GLU A 46 -17.44 -4.90 4.15
CA GLU A 46 -17.21 -4.19 5.42
C GLU A 46 -15.76 -3.77 5.62
N LYS A 47 -14.81 -4.50 5.01
CA LYS A 47 -13.40 -4.12 5.07
C LYS A 47 -13.17 -2.74 4.45
N LYS A 48 -12.63 -1.84 5.28
CA LYS A 48 -12.19 -0.51 4.85
C LYS A 48 -10.98 -0.61 3.91
N ASP A 49 -10.06 -1.51 4.21
CA ASP A 49 -8.87 -1.77 3.41
C ASP A 49 -8.87 -3.20 2.89
N PHE A 50 -8.64 -3.36 1.58
CA PHE A 50 -8.55 -4.67 0.94
C PHE A 50 -7.14 -5.23 1.18
N TYR A 51 -7.04 -6.35 1.89
CA TYR A 51 -5.78 -7.06 2.01
C TYR A 51 -5.60 -7.95 0.77
N TRP A 52 -4.89 -7.41 -0.23
CA TRP A 52 -4.92 -7.93 -1.60
C TRP A 52 -4.61 -9.42 -1.73
N LYS A 53 -3.67 -9.99 -0.97
CA LYS A 53 -3.32 -11.42 -1.10
C LYS A 53 -4.51 -12.34 -0.77
N HIS A 54 -5.21 -12.09 0.33
CA HIS A 54 -6.31 -12.95 0.76
C HIS A 54 -7.65 -12.53 0.14
N ASP A 55 -7.89 -11.22 0.02
CA ASP A 55 -9.19 -10.70 -0.41
C ASP A 55 -9.37 -10.78 -1.94
N LEU A 56 -8.29 -10.66 -2.74
CA LEU A 56 -8.39 -10.89 -4.20
C LEU A 56 -8.68 -12.35 -4.54
N SER A 57 -8.14 -13.30 -3.77
CA SER A 57 -8.40 -14.72 -4.00
C SER A 57 -9.89 -15.03 -3.83
N LYS A 58 -10.50 -14.52 -2.74
CA LYS A 58 -11.94 -14.65 -2.49
C LYS A 58 -12.78 -13.96 -3.58
N LEU A 59 -12.39 -12.75 -3.98
CA LEU A 59 -13.06 -12.01 -5.03
C LEU A 59 -12.99 -12.74 -6.37
N LYS A 60 -11.83 -13.30 -6.73
CA LYS A 60 -11.61 -14.05 -7.98
C LYS A 60 -12.50 -15.28 -8.04
N MET A 61 -12.51 -16.08 -6.97
CA MET A 61 -13.36 -17.26 -6.84
C MET A 61 -14.84 -16.92 -7.04
N LEU A 62 -15.34 -15.87 -6.36
CA LEU A 62 -16.73 -15.45 -6.51
C LEU A 62 -17.02 -14.92 -7.92
N ALA A 63 -16.11 -14.13 -8.49
CA ALA A 63 -16.28 -13.61 -9.84
C ALA A 63 -16.34 -14.73 -10.89
N GLU A 64 -15.50 -15.76 -10.77
CA GLU A 64 -15.54 -16.95 -11.64
C GLU A 64 -16.87 -17.69 -11.48
N LYS A 65 -17.29 -17.99 -10.24
CA LYS A 65 -18.57 -18.65 -9.94
C LYS A 65 -19.78 -17.93 -10.54
N TYR A 66 -19.79 -16.60 -10.48
CA TYR A 66 -20.90 -15.75 -10.93
C TYR A 66 -20.69 -15.13 -12.33
N GLN A 67 -19.68 -15.62 -13.06
CA GLN A 67 -19.33 -15.21 -14.43
C GLN A 67 -19.18 -13.68 -14.58
N ILE A 68 -18.49 -13.05 -13.63
CA ILE A 68 -18.17 -11.62 -13.65
C ILE A 68 -16.77 -11.43 -14.19
N SER A 69 -16.63 -10.59 -15.22
CA SER A 69 -15.33 -10.26 -15.80
C SER A 69 -14.44 -9.47 -14.83
N LEU A 70 -13.16 -9.85 -14.77
CA LEU A 70 -12.11 -9.19 -13.98
C LEU A 70 -11.09 -8.44 -14.85
N SER A 71 -11.34 -8.28 -16.15
CA SER A 71 -10.35 -7.77 -17.12
C SER A 71 -9.77 -6.41 -16.72
N LYS A 72 -10.63 -5.47 -16.27
CA LYS A 72 -10.20 -4.15 -15.82
C LYS A 72 -9.39 -4.23 -14.52
N LEU A 73 -9.83 -5.03 -13.54
CA LEU A 73 -9.11 -5.22 -12.29
C LEU A 73 -7.70 -5.80 -12.53
N LYS A 74 -7.56 -6.77 -13.45
CA LYS A 74 -6.26 -7.34 -13.83
C LYS A 74 -5.30 -6.28 -14.38
N LYS A 75 -5.76 -5.42 -15.30
CA LYS A 75 -4.94 -4.34 -15.86
C LYS A 75 -4.45 -3.36 -14.77
N VAL A 76 -5.33 -2.99 -13.84
CA VAL A 76 -4.96 -2.08 -12.74
C VAL A 76 -3.97 -2.75 -11.77
N LEU A 77 -4.14 -4.05 -11.50
CA LEU A 77 -3.21 -4.84 -10.69
C LEU A 77 -1.82 -4.95 -11.31
N GLU A 78 -1.73 -5.22 -12.62
CA GLU A 78 -0.47 -5.28 -13.35
C GLU A 78 0.25 -3.92 -13.28
N LYS A 79 -0.49 -2.83 -13.47
CA LYS A 79 0.05 -1.48 -13.31
C LYS A 79 0.58 -1.24 -11.89
N TYR A 80 -0.20 -1.61 -10.87
CA TYR A 80 0.20 -1.47 -9.47
C TYR A 80 1.50 -2.23 -9.18
N ALA A 81 1.60 -3.50 -9.60
CA ALA A 81 2.78 -4.34 -9.42
C ALA A 81 4.01 -3.78 -10.15
N GLY A 82 3.83 -3.20 -11.34
CA GLY A 82 4.89 -2.55 -12.08
C GLY A 82 5.48 -1.34 -11.34
N ILE A 83 4.60 -0.50 -10.77
CA ILE A 83 5.02 0.66 -9.97
C ILE A 83 5.73 0.19 -8.70
N ASP A 84 5.15 -0.77 -7.97
CA ASP A 84 5.71 -1.32 -6.74
C ASP A 84 7.12 -1.90 -6.94
N LYS A 85 7.30 -2.73 -7.98
CA LYS A 85 8.62 -3.25 -8.37
C LYS A 85 9.61 -2.14 -8.70
N SER A 86 9.15 -1.04 -9.28
CA SER A 86 10.00 0.11 -9.59
C SER A 86 10.42 0.91 -8.34
N LEU A 87 9.60 0.88 -7.28
CA LEU A 87 9.90 1.51 -5.99
C LEU A 87 10.94 0.71 -5.21
N LEU A 88 10.88 -0.62 -5.28
CA LEU A 88 11.88 -1.50 -4.66
C LEU A 88 13.31 -1.24 -5.15
N LYS A 89 13.49 -0.68 -6.36
CA LYS A 89 14.81 -0.30 -6.88
C LYS A 89 15.47 0.85 -6.12
N PHE A 90 14.71 1.65 -5.36
CA PHE A 90 15.25 2.74 -4.53
C PHE A 90 15.65 2.27 -3.13
N VAL A 91 15.26 1.06 -2.72
CA VAL A 91 15.60 0.50 -1.40
C VAL A 91 17.11 0.51 -1.16
N PRO A 92 17.99 0.06 -2.09
CA PRO A 92 19.43 0.04 -1.85
C PRO A 92 20.05 1.43 -1.63
N GLU A 93 19.51 2.47 -2.28
CA GLU A 93 19.99 3.84 -2.08
C GLU A 93 19.65 4.39 -0.69
N LEU A 94 18.48 4.00 -0.18
CA LEU A 94 18.04 4.38 1.16
C LEU A 94 18.75 3.53 2.24
N GLU A 95 19.04 2.26 1.96
CA GLU A 95 19.84 1.40 2.84
C GLU A 95 21.27 1.92 3.04
N LYS A 96 21.87 2.54 2.01
CA LYS A 96 23.16 3.24 2.15
C LYS A 96 23.14 4.39 3.17
N LEU A 97 21.96 4.88 3.56
CA LEU A 97 21.81 5.88 4.64
C LEU A 97 21.71 5.23 6.03
N GLY A 98 21.90 3.91 6.14
CA GLY A 98 21.80 3.16 7.40
C GLY A 98 20.38 2.70 7.75
N LEU A 99 19.43 2.85 6.82
CA LEU A 99 18.03 2.45 7.02
C LEU A 99 17.82 0.98 6.65
N LYS A 100 16.96 0.29 7.39
CA LYS A 100 16.56 -1.10 7.13
C LYS A 100 15.03 -1.21 7.08
N ASP A 101 14.52 -2.33 6.55
CA ASP A 101 13.09 -2.67 6.57
C ASP A 101 12.15 -1.58 6.00
N ILE A 102 12.52 -1.05 4.84
CA ILE A 102 11.85 0.08 4.18
C ILE A 102 10.54 -0.37 3.52
N SER A 103 9.43 0.31 3.84
CA SER A 103 8.14 0.07 3.21
C SER A 103 7.62 1.28 2.43
N PHE A 104 7.16 1.01 1.20
CA PHE A 104 6.44 1.96 0.35
C PHE A 104 4.99 1.56 0.21
N GLY A 105 4.06 2.53 0.18
CA GLY A 105 2.66 2.21 -0.05
C GLY A 105 1.67 3.29 0.38
N PRO A 106 0.39 3.12 0.04
CA PRO A 106 -0.69 3.88 0.63
C PRO A 106 -0.65 3.73 2.16
N ARG A 107 -0.86 4.85 2.87
CA ARG A 107 -0.83 4.89 4.34
C ARG A 107 -1.68 3.79 4.97
N THR A 108 -2.86 3.53 4.43
CA THR A 108 -3.79 2.54 4.99
C THR A 108 -3.25 1.12 4.89
N LEU A 109 -2.64 0.72 3.77
CA LEU A 109 -1.98 -0.58 3.63
C LEU A 109 -0.78 -0.74 4.57
N LEU A 110 0.02 0.32 4.72
CA LEU A 110 1.20 0.27 5.59
C LEU A 110 0.80 0.16 7.08
N ILE A 111 -0.33 0.74 7.46
CA ILE A 111 -0.89 0.60 8.82
C ILE A 111 -1.57 -0.76 8.99
N ALA A 112 -2.38 -1.20 8.03
CA ALA A 112 -3.16 -2.44 8.10
C ALA A 112 -2.31 -3.71 7.98
N SER A 113 -1.16 -3.63 7.29
CA SER A 113 -0.20 -4.74 7.20
C SER A 113 0.45 -5.09 8.54
N GLY A 114 0.25 -4.28 9.58
CA GLY A 114 0.86 -4.53 10.89
C GLY A 114 2.38 -4.58 10.81
N ASN A 115 2.98 -3.87 9.85
CA ASN A 115 4.42 -3.85 9.63
C ASN A 115 5.10 -3.01 10.73
N LYS A 116 4.97 -3.48 11.98
CA LYS A 116 5.66 -2.99 13.16
C LYS A 116 7.19 -3.12 13.00
N LYS A 117 7.65 -3.85 11.97
CA LYS A 117 9.05 -4.08 11.60
C LYS A 117 9.70 -2.98 10.78
N SER A 118 8.93 -2.05 10.22
CA SER A 118 9.53 -1.06 9.34
C SER A 118 10.10 0.12 10.10
N ASN A 119 11.42 0.27 10.05
CA ASN A 119 12.13 1.46 10.54
C ASN A 119 11.83 2.69 9.70
N MET A 120 11.26 2.53 8.50
CA MET A 120 10.84 3.63 7.65
C MET A 120 9.60 3.32 6.80
N VAL A 121 8.67 4.28 6.80
CA VAL A 121 7.42 4.27 6.03
C VAL A 121 7.35 5.53 5.19
N ILE A 122 7.31 5.38 3.87
CA ILE A 122 7.18 6.49 2.92
C ILE A 122 5.84 6.36 2.19
N TYR A 123 5.00 7.39 2.32
CA TYR A 123 3.67 7.42 1.70
C TYR A 123 3.28 8.83 1.23
N PRO A 124 2.48 8.97 0.16
CA PRO A 124 1.98 10.27 -0.23
C PRO A 124 0.83 10.72 0.67
N ARG A 125 0.79 12.02 0.99
CA ARG A 125 -0.37 12.69 1.61
C ARG A 125 -0.64 13.98 0.83
N LYS A 126 -1.77 14.02 0.11
CA LYS A 126 -2.07 15.09 -0.86
C LYS A 126 -0.94 15.22 -1.89
N SER A 127 -0.44 16.44 -2.15
CA SER A 127 0.64 16.75 -3.10
C SER A 127 2.05 16.65 -2.49
N GLN A 128 2.18 16.09 -1.28
CA GLN A 128 3.44 16.01 -0.55
C GLN A 128 3.78 14.56 -0.18
N LEU A 129 5.07 14.26 -0.13
CA LEU A 129 5.56 13.02 0.48
C LEU A 129 5.58 13.17 1.98
N ASN A 130 5.11 12.13 2.67
CA ASN A 130 5.24 12.00 4.09
C ASN A 130 6.21 10.85 4.38
N ILE A 131 7.20 11.13 5.22
CA ILE A 131 8.24 10.19 5.58
C ILE A 131 8.16 10.03 7.10
N LYS A 132 7.92 8.80 7.53
CA LYS A 132 7.97 8.44 8.94
C LYS A 132 9.15 7.50 9.15
N VAL A 133 9.99 7.85 10.11
CA VAL A 133 11.10 7.04 10.59
C VAL A 133 10.72 6.57 11.99
N TYR A 134 10.88 5.27 12.23
CA TYR A 134 10.58 4.63 13.50
C TYR A 134 11.88 4.02 14.06
N PRO A 135 12.05 4.00 15.39
CA PRO A 135 13.12 3.23 15.99
C PRO A 135 12.90 1.73 15.71
N GLU A 136 13.99 0.98 15.66
CA GLU A 136 13.99 -0.46 15.40
C GLU A 136 13.40 -1.20 16.62
N PHE A 137 12.08 -1.40 16.61
CA PHE A 137 11.25 -2.11 17.59
C PHE A 137 11.25 -1.68 19.08
N ASN A 138 10.02 -1.46 19.55
CA ASN A 138 9.52 -1.81 20.89
C ASN A 138 10.02 -1.09 22.13
N GLU A 139 10.64 0.08 22.01
CA GLU A 139 10.76 0.98 23.14
C GLU A 139 10.03 2.28 22.81
N GLU A 140 8.76 2.39 23.22
CA GLU A 140 8.11 3.70 23.43
C GLU A 140 8.99 4.60 24.35
N GLU A 141 9.94 4.01 25.07
CA GLU A 141 10.99 4.65 25.87
C GLU A 141 12.13 5.31 25.06
N ASN A 142 12.29 5.04 23.76
CA ASN A 142 13.43 5.56 22.96
C ASN A 142 13.08 6.72 22.00
N TRP A 143 11.92 7.35 22.15
CA TRP A 143 11.65 8.65 21.52
C TRP A 143 12.41 9.75 22.27
N THR A 144 13.72 9.74 22.14
CA THR A 144 14.61 10.77 22.69
C THR A 144 14.65 11.98 21.76
N LYS A 145 14.95 13.16 22.32
CA LYS A 145 15.19 14.37 21.52
C LYS A 145 16.29 14.17 20.46
N ASP A 146 17.28 13.35 20.76
CA ASP A 146 18.37 13.02 19.84
C ASP A 146 17.89 12.16 18.67
N PHE A 147 17.02 11.18 18.93
CA PHE A 147 16.38 10.40 17.86
C PHE A 147 15.44 11.25 17.02
N GLU A 148 14.64 12.14 17.63
CA GLU A 148 13.78 13.07 16.89
C GLU A 148 14.59 13.96 15.94
N LYS A 149 15.72 14.50 16.41
CA LYS A 149 16.64 15.29 15.60
C LYS A 149 17.23 14.48 14.46
N PHE A 150 17.73 13.27 14.74
CA PHE A 150 18.22 12.33 13.72
C PHE A 150 17.15 12.02 12.67
N ALA A 151 15.93 11.73 13.11
CA ALA A 151 14.81 11.41 12.23
C ALA A 151 14.45 12.60 11.33
N GLU A 152 14.45 13.84 11.83
CA GLU A 152 14.21 15.03 11.00
C GLU A 152 15.33 15.29 9.98
N GLU A 153 16.59 15.16 10.38
CA GLU A 153 17.72 15.29 9.46
C GLU A 153 17.66 14.23 8.34
N LEU A 154 17.30 13.00 8.70
CA LEU A 154 17.15 11.90 7.76
C LEU A 154 15.96 12.10 6.81
N LYS A 155 14.81 12.57 7.31
CA LYS A 155 13.65 12.94 6.48
C LYS A 155 14.03 13.98 5.43
N ASN A 156 14.81 14.99 5.79
CA ASN A 156 15.26 16.02 4.84
C ASN A 156 16.17 15.43 3.75
N LYS A 157 17.12 14.56 4.10
CA LYS A 157 17.97 13.85 3.11
C LYS A 157 17.15 13.00 2.16
N ILE A 158 16.20 12.21 2.68
CA ILE A 158 15.30 11.38 1.86
C ILE A 158 14.43 12.24 0.96
N LYS A 159 13.89 13.35 1.47
CA LYS A 159 13.08 14.27 0.68
C LYS A 159 13.85 14.80 -0.53
N ILE A 160 15.10 15.23 -0.33
CA ILE A 160 15.98 15.67 -1.42
C ILE A 160 16.17 14.57 -2.46
N LEU A 161 16.44 13.32 -2.03
CA LEU A 161 16.59 12.17 -2.94
C LEU A 161 15.29 11.88 -3.70
N THR A 162 14.14 12.03 -3.05
CA THR A 162 12.83 11.74 -3.66
C THR A 162 12.35 12.81 -4.64
N GLU A 163 12.87 14.03 -4.54
CA GLU A 163 12.50 15.19 -5.36
C GLU A 163 13.46 15.44 -6.54
N LYS A 164 14.66 14.85 -6.53
CA LYS A 164 15.58 14.84 -7.67
C LYS A 164 15.12 13.88 -8.77
N GLU A 165 15.38 14.23 -10.02
CA GLU A 165 15.37 13.27 -11.12
C GLU A 165 16.65 12.44 -11.01
N ILE A 166 16.47 11.14 -10.76
CA ILE A 166 17.51 10.12 -10.86
C ILE A 166 17.36 9.45 -12.22
#